data_AF-A0A5B8AYS0-F1
#
_entry.id   AF-A0A5B8AYS0-F1
#
_cell.length_a   1.000
_cell.length_b   1.000
_cell.length_c   1.000
_cell.angle_alpha   90.00
_cell.angle_beta   90.00
_cell.angle_gamma   90.00
#
_symmetry.space_group_name_H-M   'P 1'
#
loop_
_entity.id
_entity.type
_entity.pdbx_description
1 polymer ?
#
loop_
_entity_poly.entity_id
_entity_poly.type
_entity_poly.pdbx_seq_one_letter_code
_entity_poly.pdbx_strand_id
1 'polypeptide(L)'
;MMDGEEMYHAFLGALTDHVAKLAEDAPRVGALMPLAPFDAETVDDERVRVVGVVHNPGADCLDFIVLKTLDGGELIPTTEGSVWPV
;
A
#
# COMPACT_ATOMS: atom_id res chain seq x y z
N MET A 1 -6.90 17.54 40.46
CA MET A 1 -7.81 17.50 39.30
C MET A 1 -7.10 18.30 38.23
N MET A 2 -6.86 17.72 37.05
CA MET A 2 -6.36 18.49 35.91
C MET A 2 -7.37 19.58 35.58
N ASP A 3 -6.90 20.79 35.35
CA ASP A 3 -7.79 21.85 34.88
C ASP A 3 -8.17 21.65 33.41
N GLY A 4 -9.18 22.37 32.94
CA GLY A 4 -9.71 22.19 31.57
C GLY A 4 -8.70 22.55 30.49
N GLU A 5 -7.72 23.40 30.79
CA GLU A 5 -6.67 23.83 29.86
C GLU A 5 -5.58 22.75 29.76
N GLU A 6 -5.15 22.18 30.89
CA GLU A 6 -4.26 21.02 30.96
C GLU A 6 -4.85 19.81 30.24
N MET A 7 -6.16 19.57 30.38
CA MET A 7 -6.84 18.46 29.72
C MET A 7 -6.93 18.65 28.20
N TYR A 8 -7.13 19.89 27.74
CA TYR A 8 -7.15 20.24 26.32
C TYR A 8 -5.76 20.08 25.68
N HIS A 9 -4.70 20.53 26.37
CA HIS A 9 -3.33 20.35 25.89
C HIS A 9 -2.90 18.88 25.87
N ALA A 10 -3.28 18.09 26.90
CA ALA A 10 -3.03 16.66 26.93
C ALA A 10 -3.76 15.93 25.78
N PHE A 11 -5.00 16.32 25.48
CA PHE A 11 -5.75 15.77 24.36
C PHE A 11 -5.11 16.10 23.01
N LEU A 12 -4.70 17.35 22.79
CA LEU A 12 -4.00 17.74 21.55
C LEU A 12 -2.67 17.02 21.39
N GLY A 13 -1.91 16.84 22.48
CA GLY A 13 -0.66 16.06 22.47
C GLY A 13 -0.92 14.61 22.06
N ALA A 14 -1.90 13.95 22.69
CA ALA A 14 -2.27 12.57 22.36
C ALA A 14 -2.76 12.41 20.91
N LEU A 15 -3.53 13.39 20.41
CA LEU A 15 -3.99 13.39 19.02
C LEU A 15 -2.83 13.56 18.03
N THR A 16 -1.87 14.44 18.35
CA THR A 16 -0.68 14.69 17.54
C THR A 16 0.21 13.45 17.50
N ASP A 17 0.44 12.81 18.64
CA ASP A 17 1.21 11.56 18.74
C ASP A 17 0.51 10.42 18.01
N HIS A 18 -0.82 10.35 18.06
CA HIS A 18 -1.60 9.36 17.33
C HIS A 18 -1.51 9.57 15.82
N VAL A 19 -1.61 10.82 15.34
CA VAL A 19 -1.44 11.15 13.91
C VAL A 19 -0.01 10.90 13.46
N ALA A 20 1.00 11.20 14.28
CA ALA A 20 2.40 10.91 13.99
C ALA A 20 2.65 9.40 13.88
N LYS A 21 2.12 8.60 14.82
CA LYS A 21 2.17 7.13 14.74
C LYS A 21 1.44 6.60 13.51
N LEU A 22 0.25 7.13 13.21
CA LEU A 22 -0.47 6.76 11.99
C LEU A 22 0.29 7.14 10.72
N ALA A 23 1.13 8.19 10.73
CA ALA A 23 1.98 8.57 9.60
C ALA A 23 3.29 7.78 9.54
N GLU A 24 3.78 7.26 10.67
CA GLU A 24 4.90 6.30 10.74
C GLU A 24 4.46 4.90 10.29
N ASP A 25 3.27 4.48 10.71
CA ASP A 25 2.61 3.22 10.36
C ASP A 25 1.86 3.31 9.02
N ALA A 26 1.65 4.52 8.49
CA ALA A 26 1.11 4.68 7.14
C ALA A 26 2.07 3.99 6.18
N PRO A 27 1.56 3.22 5.19
CA PRO A 27 2.40 2.64 4.16
C PRO A 27 3.11 3.77 3.43
N ARG A 28 4.36 4.03 3.84
CA ARG A 28 5.28 4.86 3.09
C ARG A 28 5.40 4.15 1.75
N VAL A 29 5.28 4.88 0.65
CA VAL A 29 5.64 4.41 -0.69
C VAL A 29 7.13 4.05 -0.64
N GLY A 30 7.43 2.87 -0.12
CA GLY A 30 8.67 2.56 0.57
C GLY A 30 9.23 1.31 -0.04
N ALA A 31 10.22 1.49 -0.91
CA ALA A 31 10.87 0.43 -1.69
C ALA A 31 9.94 -0.25 -2.71
N LEU A 32 9.52 0.55 -3.69
CA LEU A 32 9.14 0.02 -4.99
C LEU A 32 10.38 -0.70 -5.56
N MET A 33 10.36 -2.02 -5.54
CA MET A 33 11.49 -2.85 -5.98
C MET A 33 11.39 -3.01 -7.50
N PRO A 34 12.43 -2.59 -8.26
CA PRO A 34 12.45 -2.78 -9.69
C PRO A 34 12.60 -4.27 -10.00
N LEU A 35 11.77 -4.77 -10.91
CA LEU A 35 11.83 -6.12 -11.44
C LEU A 35 11.66 -6.09 -12.95
N ALA A 36 12.22 -7.10 -13.65
CA ALA A 36 11.99 -7.25 -15.08
C ALA A 36 10.51 -7.62 -15.30
N PRO A 37 9.76 -6.88 -16.13
CA PRO A 37 8.35 -7.17 -16.33
C PRO A 37 8.11 -8.60 -16.81
N PHE A 38 7.09 -9.25 -16.29
CA PHE A 38 6.69 -10.60 -16.69
C PHE A 38 5.17 -10.71 -16.74
N ASP A 39 4.70 -11.64 -17.56
CA ASP A 39 3.28 -11.94 -17.67
C ASP A 39 2.90 -12.94 -16.57
N ALA A 40 1.75 -12.72 -15.94
CA ALA A 40 1.28 -13.47 -14.79
C ALA A 40 -0.24 -13.63 -14.82
N GLU A 41 -0.76 -14.46 -13.94
CA GLU A 41 -2.19 -14.62 -13.69
C GLU A 41 -2.51 -14.31 -12.22
N THR A 42 -3.66 -13.68 -11.97
CA THR A 42 -4.18 -13.39 -10.62
C THR A 42 -4.98 -14.57 -10.06
N VAL A 43 -5.36 -14.50 -8.79
CA VAL A 43 -6.23 -15.50 -8.11
C VAL A 43 -7.55 -15.81 -8.85
N ASP A 44 -8.03 -14.85 -9.65
CA ASP A 44 -9.27 -14.94 -10.42
C ASP A 44 -9.04 -15.37 -11.89
N ASP A 45 -7.88 -15.96 -12.20
CA ASP A 45 -7.45 -16.36 -13.55
C ASP A 45 -7.35 -15.18 -14.55
N GLU A 46 -7.18 -13.94 -14.06
CA GLU A 46 -7.00 -12.76 -14.91
C GLU A 46 -5.54 -12.65 -15.36
N ARG A 47 -5.32 -12.52 -16.68
CA ARG A 47 -4.00 -12.24 -17.22
C ARG A 47 -3.58 -10.80 -16.98
N VAL A 48 -2.43 -10.64 -16.33
CA VAL A 48 -1.86 -9.35 -15.97
C VAL A 48 -0.37 -9.30 -16.31
N ARG A 49 0.17 -8.08 -16.44
CA ARG A 49 1.62 -7.88 -16.53
C ARG A 49 2.15 -7.27 -15.24
N VAL A 50 3.04 -7.99 -14.56
CA VAL A 50 3.72 -7.49 -13.36
C VAL A 50 4.85 -6.56 -13.79
N VAL A 51 4.92 -5.39 -13.18
CA VAL A 51 5.91 -4.34 -13.50
C VAL A 51 6.68 -3.83 -12.29
N GLY A 52 6.31 -4.27 -11.09
CA GLY A 52 6.98 -3.85 -9.85
C GLY A 52 6.49 -4.65 -8.64
N VAL A 53 7.20 -4.51 -7.53
CA VAL A 53 6.80 -5.01 -6.21
C VAL A 53 6.81 -3.83 -5.25
N VAL A 54 5.79 -3.74 -4.41
CA VAL A 54 5.68 -2.81 -3.31
C VAL A 54 5.83 -3.60 -2.02
N HIS A 55 6.78 -3.19 -1.19
CA HIS A 55 6.86 -3.66 0.18
C HIS A 55 6.13 -2.67 1.09
N ASN A 56 5.01 -3.09 1.68
CA ASN A 56 4.27 -2.27 2.64
C ASN A 56 4.78 -2.56 4.06
N PRO A 57 5.42 -1.59 4.75
CA PRO A 57 5.86 -1.79 6.12
C PRO A 57 4.67 -2.14 7.02
N GLY A 58 4.76 -3.25 7.75
CA GLY A 58 3.68 -3.75 8.60
C GLY A 58 2.72 -4.74 7.93
N ALA A 59 2.87 -5.00 6.63
CA ALA A 59 2.22 -6.11 5.95
C ALA A 59 3.12 -7.36 5.95
N ASP A 60 2.54 -8.54 6.19
CA ASP A 60 3.25 -9.82 6.13
C ASP A 60 3.50 -10.31 4.69
N CYS A 61 2.99 -9.58 3.69
CA CYS A 61 3.05 -9.95 2.28
C CYS A 61 3.64 -8.83 1.40
N LEU A 62 4.11 -9.24 0.21
CA LEU A 62 4.51 -8.34 -0.86
C LEU A 62 3.31 -8.07 -1.76
N ASP A 63 3.14 -6.83 -2.20
CA ASP A 63 2.17 -6.47 -3.22
C ASP A 63 2.87 -6.30 -4.57
N PHE A 64 2.26 -6.79 -5.64
CA PHE A 64 2.76 -6.65 -7.00
C PHE A 64 2.05 -5.50 -7.70
N ILE A 65 2.80 -4.63 -8.39
CA ILE A 65 2.22 -3.66 -9.31
C ILE A 65 1.96 -4.38 -10.62
N VAL A 66 0.69 -4.39 -11.04
CA VAL A 66 0.25 -5.04 -12.27
C VAL A 66 -0.43 -4.04 -13.19
N LEU A 67 -0.32 -4.29 -14.50
CA LEU A 67 -1.09 -3.59 -15.52
C LEU A 67 -2.30 -4.44 -15.91
N LYS A 68 -3.49 -3.90 -15.70
CA LYS A 68 -4.76 -4.49 -16.16
C LYS A 68 -5.25 -3.75 -17.39
N THR A 69 -5.87 -4.49 -18.31
CA THR A 69 -6.49 -3.92 -19.51
C THR A 69 -7.97 -3.74 -19.26
N LEU A 70 -8.45 -2.49 -19.29
CA LEU A 70 -9.87 -2.18 -19.18
C LEU A 70 -10.62 -2.46 -20.48
N ASP A 71 -11.95 -2.54 -20.36
CA ASP A 71 -12.87 -2.55 -21.50
C ASP A 71 -12.67 -1.27 -22.33
N GLY A 72 -12.01 -1.41 -23.48
CA GLY A 72 -11.56 -0.29 -24.32
C GLY A 72 -10.07 -0.28 -24.61
N GLY A 73 -9.28 -1.18 -24.01
CA GLY A 73 -7.85 -1.35 -24.29
C GLY A 73 -6.93 -0.41 -23.52
N GLU A 74 -7.47 0.38 -22.59
CA GLU A 74 -6.69 1.24 -21.70
C GLU A 74 -5.97 0.39 -20.64
N LEU A 75 -4.68 0.69 -20.40
CA LEU A 75 -3.87 0.02 -19.38
C LEU A 75 -3.85 0.87 -18.11
N ILE A 76 -4.30 0.29 -17.00
CA ILE A 76 -4.25 0.93 -15.69
C ILE A 76 -3.31 0.17 -14.75
N PRO A 77 -2.43 0.87 -14.01
CA PRO A 77 -1.66 0.26 -12.94
C PRO A 77 -2.53 0.06 -11.69
N THR A 78 -2.42 -1.13 -11.10
CA THR A 78 -3.08 -1.51 -9.83
C THR A 78 -2.14 -2.42 -9.03
N THR A 79 -2.51 -2.74 -7.79
CA THR A 79 -1.76 -3.65 -6.92
C THR A 79 -2.49 -4.98 -6.75
N GLU A 80 -1.74 -6.08 -6.76
CA GLU A 80 -2.22 -7.45 -6.51
C GLU A 80 -1.36 -8.13 -5.45
N GLY A 81 -1.97 -8.72 -4.43
CA GLY A 81 -1.24 -9.42 -3.36
C GLY A 81 -0.80 -10.84 -3.75
N SER A 82 -1.30 -11.38 -4.87
CA SER A 82 -1.03 -12.75 -5.29
C SER A 82 -1.11 -12.87 -6.81
N VAL A 83 0.02 -13.24 -7.42
CA VAL A 83 0.17 -13.52 -8.85
C VAL A 83 1.09 -14.72 -9.05
N TRP A 84 0.90 -15.47 -10.12
CA TRP A 84 1.84 -16.53 -10.53
C TRP A 84 2.32 -16.34 -11.97
N PRO A 85 3.61 -16.58 -12.26
CA PRO A 85 4.13 -16.51 -13.62
C PRO A 85 3.43 -17.51 -14.54
N VAL A 86 3.16 -17.07 -15.78
CA VAL A 86 2.61 -17.90 -16.87
C VAL A 86 3.73 -18.38 -17.79
#